data_AF-A0A948DYL2-F1
#
_entry.id   AF-A0A948DYL2-F1
#
_cell.length_a   1.000
_cell.length_b   1.000
_cell.length_c   1.000
_cell.angle_alpha   90.00
_cell.angle_beta   90.00
_cell.angle_gamma   90.00
#
_symmetry.space_group_name_H-M   'P 1'
#
loop_
_entity.id
_entity.type
_entity.pdbx_description
1 polymer ?
#
loop_
_entity_poly.entity_id
_entity_poly.type
_entity_poly.pdbx_seq_one_letter_code
_entity_poly.pdbx_strand_id
1 'polypeptide(L)'
;MSKVIAVAGKGGTGKTTIAGLIIRYLEEKEAGSILAVDADPSSNLNLVLGMEVKDTVGQVREAGRKRPEGISLPDYLDLAINLALVEGEGKIDLLAMGRPEGKGCYCSANNILRECLAKLSSCYDWTVIDNEAGLEHISRQTNRDVDILFIISDPTLRGIIAAERIKDLIGELENKVYKTYLIVN
;
A
#
# COMPACT_ATOMS: atom_id res chain seq x y z
N MET A 1 10.95 14.72 -0.45
CA MET A 1 9.60 14.45 -1.02
C MET A 1 9.63 12.97 -1.38
N SER A 2 8.83 12.14 -0.71
CA SER A 2 8.83 10.68 -0.92
C SER A 2 8.35 10.35 -2.32
N LYS A 3 9.01 9.40 -3.00
CA LYS A 3 8.56 8.88 -4.30
C LYS A 3 7.66 7.68 -4.09
N VAL A 4 6.47 7.71 -4.69
CA VAL A 4 5.46 6.65 -4.56
C VAL A 4 5.41 5.81 -5.83
N ILE A 5 5.71 4.53 -5.70
CA ILE A 5 5.53 3.52 -6.74
C ILE A 5 4.33 2.65 -6.34
N ALA A 6 3.36 2.50 -7.23
CA ALA A 6 2.25 1.58 -7.04
C ALA A 6 2.31 0.46 -8.10
N VAL A 7 1.89 -0.74 -7.69
CA VAL A 7 1.73 -1.90 -8.56
C VAL A 7 0.26 -2.30 -8.57
N ALA A 8 -0.33 -2.41 -9.75
CA ALA A 8 -1.72 -2.80 -9.95
C ALA A 8 -1.84 -3.80 -11.11
N GLY A 9 -2.98 -4.47 -11.22
CA GLY A 9 -3.17 -5.51 -12.25
C GLY A 9 -4.17 -6.57 -11.84
N LYS A 10 -4.46 -7.48 -12.76
CA LYS A 10 -5.36 -8.61 -12.52
C LYS A 10 -4.81 -9.57 -11.45
N GLY A 11 -5.68 -10.29 -10.75
CA GLY A 11 -5.27 -11.34 -9.83
C GLY A 11 -4.42 -12.42 -10.53
N GLY A 12 -3.33 -12.84 -9.89
CA GLY A 12 -2.46 -13.91 -10.39
C GLY A 12 -1.44 -13.52 -11.48
N THR A 13 -1.27 -12.24 -11.81
CA THR A 13 -0.29 -11.80 -12.83
C THR A 13 1.13 -11.61 -12.30
N GLY A 14 1.35 -11.81 -11.00
CA GLY A 14 2.67 -11.67 -10.36
C GLY A 14 2.96 -10.29 -9.77
N LYS A 15 1.93 -9.49 -9.45
CA LYS A 15 2.07 -8.14 -8.86
C LYS A 15 2.99 -8.09 -7.65
N THR A 16 2.71 -8.90 -6.62
CA THR A 16 3.51 -8.98 -5.40
C THR A 16 4.96 -9.38 -5.68
N THR A 17 5.19 -10.26 -6.65
CA THR A 17 6.54 -10.64 -7.08
C THR A 17 7.27 -9.45 -7.70
N ILE A 18 6.61 -8.70 -8.60
CA ILE A 18 7.19 -7.50 -9.21
C ILE A 18 7.41 -6.41 -8.15
N ALA A 19 6.49 -6.22 -7.20
CA ALA A 19 6.64 -5.29 -6.08
C ALA A 19 7.88 -5.63 -5.24
N GLY A 20 8.06 -6.91 -4.88
CA GLY A 20 9.26 -7.37 -4.18
C GLY A 20 10.55 -7.16 -4.97
N LEU A 21 10.54 -7.39 -6.29
CA LEU A 21 11.69 -7.12 -7.16
C LEU A 21 12.02 -5.62 -7.24
N ILE A 22 11.01 -4.74 -7.28
CA ILE A 22 11.21 -3.29 -7.24
C ILE A 22 11.85 -2.89 -5.91
N ILE A 23 11.32 -3.37 -4.79
CA ILE A 23 11.85 -3.07 -3.45
C ILE A 23 13.31 -3.53 -3.34
N ARG A 24 13.59 -4.78 -3.73
CA ARG A 24 14.95 -5.34 -3.75
C ARG A 24 15.89 -4.51 -4.63
N TYR A 25 15.43 -4.10 -5.81
CA TYR A 25 16.23 -3.25 -6.70
C TYR A 25 16.56 -1.89 -6.04
N LEU A 26 15.58 -1.25 -5.39
CA LEU A 26 15.79 0.02 -4.69
C LEU A 26 16.79 -0.13 -3.53
N GLU A 27 16.71 -1.25 -2.80
CA GLU A 27 17.65 -1.57 -1.73
C GLU A 27 19.07 -1.80 -2.27
N GLU A 28 19.23 -2.63 -3.31
CA GLU A 28 20.51 -2.92 -3.96
C GLU A 28 21.16 -1.66 -4.58
N LYS A 29 20.37 -0.64 -4.91
CA LYS A 29 20.85 0.67 -5.40
C LYS A 29 21.09 1.69 -4.29
N GLU A 30 20.93 1.29 -3.03
CA GLU A 30 21.04 2.16 -1.86
C GLU A 30 20.19 3.43 -2.01
N ALA A 31 19.00 3.30 -2.62
CA ALA A 31 18.20 4.44 -3.08
C ALA A 31 17.55 5.27 -1.96
N GLY A 32 17.78 4.92 -0.69
CA GLY A 32 17.24 5.59 0.49
C GLY A 32 16.48 4.63 1.39
N SER A 33 15.65 5.19 2.28
CA SER A 33 14.69 4.42 3.09
C SER A 33 13.46 4.03 2.26
N ILE A 34 12.98 2.80 2.44
CA ILE A 34 11.90 2.21 1.66
C ILE A 34 10.78 1.76 2.59
N LEU A 35 9.57 2.25 2.33
CA LEU A 35 8.35 1.76 2.94
C LEU A 35 7.62 0.84 1.95
N ALA A 36 7.55 -0.44 2.27
CA ALA A 36 6.70 -1.40 1.59
C ALA A 36 5.30 -1.36 2.21
N VAL A 37 4.27 -1.18 1.38
CA VAL A 37 2.87 -1.19 1.81
C VAL A 37 2.16 -2.34 1.10
N ASP A 38 1.74 -3.34 1.87
CA ASP A 38 0.90 -4.42 1.38
C ASP A 38 -0.57 -3.99 1.50
N ALA A 39 -1.16 -3.56 0.39
CA ALA A 39 -2.56 -3.17 0.32
C ALA A 39 -3.48 -4.34 -0.06
N ASP A 40 -2.99 -5.58 0.00
CA ASP A 40 -3.75 -6.80 -0.22
C ASP A 40 -4.29 -7.34 1.13
N PRO A 41 -5.62 -7.59 1.27
CA PRO A 41 -6.20 -8.26 2.43
C PRO A 41 -5.61 -9.64 2.73
N SER A 42 -5.03 -10.32 1.73
CA SER A 42 -4.42 -11.64 1.87
C SER A 42 -2.96 -11.61 2.34
N SER A 43 -2.35 -10.42 2.42
CA SER A 43 -1.00 -10.15 2.92
C SER A 43 0.06 -11.15 2.42
N ASN A 44 0.62 -10.89 1.23
CA ASN A 44 1.62 -11.77 0.61
C ASN A 44 3.00 -11.11 0.45
N LEU A 45 3.08 -9.78 0.54
CA LEU A 45 4.33 -9.05 0.33
C LEU A 45 5.34 -9.36 1.44
N ASN A 46 4.87 -9.59 2.66
CA ASN A 46 5.70 -9.99 3.79
C ASN A 46 6.47 -11.30 3.52
N LEU A 47 5.82 -12.26 2.85
CA LEU A 47 6.47 -13.54 2.49
C LEU A 47 7.55 -13.34 1.44
N VAL A 48 7.34 -12.43 0.48
CA VAL A 48 8.33 -12.10 -0.55
C VAL A 48 9.54 -11.37 0.04
N LEU A 49 9.33 -10.52 1.04
CA LEU A 49 10.38 -9.78 1.73
C LEU A 49 11.04 -10.57 2.88
N GLY A 50 10.49 -11.73 3.26
CA GLY A 50 10.99 -12.51 4.39
C GLY A 50 10.73 -11.87 5.75
N MET A 51 9.67 -11.08 5.86
CA MET A 51 9.31 -10.32 7.08
C MET A 51 8.10 -10.92 7.77
N GLU A 52 8.10 -10.92 9.10
CA GLU A 52 6.98 -11.42 9.91
C GLU A 52 6.05 -10.27 10.30
N VAL A 53 4.83 -10.28 9.74
CA VAL A 53 3.79 -9.31 10.09
C VAL A 53 3.10 -9.74 11.37
N LYS A 54 3.16 -8.87 12.39
CA LYS A 54 2.53 -9.11 13.70
C LYS A 54 1.15 -8.47 13.80
N ASP A 55 1.03 -7.24 13.29
CA ASP A 55 -0.19 -6.45 13.31
C ASP A 55 -0.44 -5.83 11.92
N THR A 56 -1.70 -5.48 11.66
CA THR A 56 -2.14 -4.87 10.39
C THR A 56 -2.93 -3.59 10.65
N VAL A 57 -2.99 -2.70 9.65
CA VAL A 57 -3.80 -1.47 9.72
C VAL A 57 -5.28 -1.78 9.98
N GLY A 58 -5.78 -2.89 9.44
CA GLY A 58 -7.12 -3.42 9.71
C GLY A 58 -7.37 -3.68 11.20
N GLN A 59 -6.43 -4.34 11.88
CA GLN A 59 -6.49 -4.60 13.33
C GLN A 59 -6.32 -3.32 14.15
N VAL A 60 -5.40 -2.43 13.76
CA VAL A 60 -5.21 -1.11 14.38
C VAL A 60 -6.50 -0.30 14.37
N ARG A 61 -7.21 -0.31 13.24
CA ARG A 61 -8.51 0.36 13.09
C ARG A 61 -9.56 -0.19 14.05
N GLU A 62 -9.59 -1.51 14.27
CA GLU A 62 -10.50 -2.11 15.25
C GLU A 62 -10.12 -1.78 16.68
N ALA A 63 -8.82 -1.82 17.00
CA ALA A 63 -8.29 -1.51 18.32
C ALA A 63 -8.63 -0.06 18.74
N GLY A 64 -8.72 0.86 17.78
CA GLY A 64 -9.18 2.24 18.00
C GLY A 64 -10.58 2.38 18.63
N ARG A 65 -11.44 1.35 18.50
CA ARG A 65 -12.74 1.29 19.19
C ARG A 65 -12.61 0.98 20.67
N LYS A 66 -11.59 0.22 21.05
CA LYS A 66 -11.30 -0.22 22.42
C LYS A 66 -10.17 0.61 23.05
N ARG A 67 -9.87 1.78 22.49
CA ARG A 67 -8.79 2.63 22.98
C ARG A 67 -9.02 3.02 24.46
N PRO A 68 -7.97 3.17 25.26
CA PRO A 68 -8.08 3.64 26.64
C PRO A 68 -8.75 5.01 26.74
N GLU A 69 -9.50 5.24 27.83
CA GLU A 69 -10.02 6.56 28.15
C GLU A 69 -8.86 7.55 28.41
N GLY A 70 -9.01 8.79 27.91
CA GLY A 70 -7.98 9.83 28.04
C GLY A 70 -7.04 9.98 26.83
N ILE A 71 -7.09 9.07 25.84
CA ILE A 71 -6.31 9.19 24.59
C ILE A 71 -7.24 9.55 23.43
N SER A 72 -6.81 10.52 22.61
CA SER A 72 -7.55 10.90 21.41
C SER A 72 -7.48 9.79 20.34
N LEU A 73 -8.49 9.69 19.48
CA LEU A 73 -8.47 8.69 18.40
C LEU A 73 -7.29 8.90 17.43
N PRO A 74 -6.95 10.14 17.01
CA PRO A 74 -5.75 10.40 16.22
C PRO A 74 -4.46 9.93 16.88
N ASP A 75 -4.20 10.28 18.13
CA ASP A 75 -2.96 9.92 18.81
C ASP A 75 -2.83 8.41 18.98
N TYR A 76 -3.95 7.74 19.28
CA TYR A 76 -3.98 6.28 19.40
C TYR A 76 -3.67 5.60 18.06
N LEU A 77 -4.28 6.06 16.96
CA LEU A 77 -4.07 5.46 15.64
C LEU A 77 -2.67 5.75 15.11
N ASP A 78 -2.11 6.94 15.36
CA ASP A 78 -0.72 7.26 15.01
C ASP A 78 0.22 6.30 15.74
N LEU A 79 0.07 6.15 17.06
CA LEU A 79 0.87 5.20 17.86
C LEU A 79 0.72 3.77 17.34
N ALA A 80 -0.51 3.31 17.13
CA ALA A 80 -0.79 1.93 16.75
C ALA A 80 -0.29 1.60 15.33
N ILE A 81 -0.33 2.55 14.38
CA ILE A 81 0.31 2.37 13.06
C ILE A 81 1.83 2.21 13.21
N ASN A 82 2.47 3.04 14.03
CA ASN A 82 3.92 2.94 14.24
C ASN A 82 4.30 1.61 14.91
N LEU A 83 3.45 1.06 15.80
CA LEU A 83 3.65 -0.26 16.40
C LEU A 83 3.39 -1.42 15.42
N ALA A 84 2.51 -1.22 14.44
CA ALA A 84 2.20 -2.22 13.41
C ALA A 84 3.24 -2.23 12.27
N LEU A 85 4.12 -1.24 12.22
CA LEU A 85 5.24 -1.21 11.28
C LEU A 85 6.23 -2.32 11.63
N VAL A 86 6.58 -3.12 10.63
CA VAL A 86 7.60 -4.17 10.76
C VAL A 86 8.91 -3.60 10.24
N GLU A 87 9.84 -3.33 11.14
CA GLU A 87 11.19 -2.87 10.81
C GLU A 87 12.03 -4.06 10.31
N GLY A 88 12.59 -3.93 9.11
CA GLY A 88 13.48 -4.94 8.53
C GLY A 88 14.93 -4.78 9.01
N GLU A 89 15.78 -5.79 8.75
CA GLU A 89 17.22 -5.70 9.03
C GLU A 89 17.96 -4.70 8.12
N GLY A 90 17.33 -4.30 7.01
CA GLY A 90 17.85 -3.38 6.00
C GLY A 90 17.24 -1.97 6.07
N LYS A 91 17.14 -1.31 4.91
CA LYS A 91 16.48 0.02 4.76
C LYS A 91 14.99 -0.12 4.42
N ILE A 92 14.41 -1.29 4.67
CA ILE A 92 13.05 -1.65 4.26
C ILE A 92 12.21 -1.84 5.52
N ASP A 93 11.14 -1.06 5.61
CA ASP A 93 10.08 -1.27 6.57
C ASP A 93 8.82 -1.72 5.85
N LEU A 94 8.03 -2.55 6.49
CA LEU A 94 6.81 -3.12 5.92
C LEU A 94 5.60 -2.74 6.76
N LEU A 95 4.55 -2.27 6.08
CA LEU A 95 3.25 -2.05 6.65
C LEU A 95 2.20 -2.87 5.90
N ALA A 96 1.55 -3.78 6.61
CA ALA A 96 0.46 -4.58 6.07
C ALA A 96 -0.90 -3.93 6.36
N MET A 97 -1.71 -3.71 5.32
CA MET A 97 -3.04 -3.15 5.47
C MET A 97 -3.98 -4.17 6.12
N GLY A 98 -3.92 -5.43 5.66
CA GLY A 98 -4.75 -6.52 6.17
C GLY A 98 -6.25 -6.33 5.89
N ARG A 99 -7.04 -7.38 6.17
CA ARG A 99 -8.49 -7.30 5.96
C ARG A 99 -9.13 -6.43 7.05
N PRO A 100 -10.01 -5.48 6.67
CA PRO A 100 -10.84 -4.78 7.63
C PRO A 100 -11.81 -5.76 8.31
N GLU A 101 -11.53 -6.15 9.56
CA GLU A 101 -12.48 -6.89 10.38
C GLU A 101 -13.54 -5.91 10.95
N GLY A 102 -14.78 -6.39 11.09
CA GLY A 102 -15.87 -5.66 11.76
C GLY A 102 -16.95 -5.02 10.87
N LYS A 103 -18.18 -4.95 11.43
CA LYS A 103 -19.34 -4.26 10.85
C LYS A 103 -19.39 -2.80 11.35
N GLY A 104 -19.62 -1.84 10.45
CA GLY A 104 -19.91 -0.45 10.82
C GLY A 104 -19.46 0.60 9.80
N CYS A 105 -19.82 1.86 10.07
CA CYS A 105 -19.36 3.01 9.31
C CYS A 105 -18.02 3.49 9.90
N TYR A 106 -16.93 3.38 9.13
CA TYR A 106 -15.55 3.64 9.57
C TYR A 106 -14.97 4.94 9.00
N CYS A 107 -15.81 5.84 8.46
CA CYS A 107 -15.35 7.01 7.71
C CYS A 107 -14.41 7.92 8.52
N SER A 108 -14.67 8.14 9.80
CA SER A 108 -13.80 8.97 10.65
C SER A 108 -12.43 8.35 10.92
N ALA A 109 -12.40 7.07 11.31
CA ALA A 109 -11.15 6.34 11.53
C ALA A 109 -10.34 6.22 10.23
N ASN A 110 -10.99 5.97 9.09
CA ASN A 110 -10.31 5.88 7.80
C ASN A 110 -9.69 7.21 7.36
N ASN A 111 -10.33 8.34 7.65
CA ASN A 111 -9.76 9.67 7.36
C ASN A 111 -8.51 9.93 8.20
N ILE A 112 -8.56 9.60 9.49
CA ILE A 112 -7.41 9.75 10.38
C ILE A 112 -6.27 8.79 9.99
N LEU A 113 -6.59 7.53 9.69
CA LEU A 113 -5.62 6.55 9.21
C LEU A 113 -4.91 7.04 7.94
N ARG A 114 -5.65 7.66 7.01
CA ARG A 114 -5.05 8.26 5.80
C ARG A 114 -4.02 9.33 6.15
N GLU A 115 -4.33 10.20 7.09
CA GLU A 115 -3.41 11.26 7.52
C GLU A 115 -2.17 10.68 8.18
N CYS A 116 -2.33 9.68 9.06
CA CYS A 116 -1.21 8.97 9.68
C CYS A 116 -0.34 8.24 8.66
N LEU A 117 -0.94 7.51 7.72
CA LEU A 117 -0.21 6.84 6.63
C LEU A 117 0.50 7.85 5.73
N ALA A 118 -0.15 8.96 5.39
CA ALA A 118 0.46 10.02 4.62
C ALA A 118 1.63 10.66 5.37
N LYS A 119 1.55 10.83 6.69
CA LYS A 119 2.66 11.34 7.52
C LYS A 119 3.80 10.32 7.57
N LEU A 120 3.50 9.04 7.78
CA LEU A 120 4.48 7.96 7.81
C LEU A 120 5.23 7.87 6.47
N SER A 121 4.51 7.77 5.35
CA SER A 121 5.11 7.68 4.02
C SER A 121 5.90 8.95 3.63
N SER A 122 5.78 10.09 4.32
CA SER A 122 6.67 11.26 4.05
C SER A 122 8.04 11.14 4.69
N CYS A 123 8.19 10.25 5.67
CA CYS A 123 9.46 9.99 6.34
C CYS A 123 10.39 9.07 5.52
N TYR A 124 9.90 8.48 4.44
CA TYR A 124 10.65 7.56 3.57
C TYR A 124 11.01 8.20 2.24
N ASP A 125 12.17 7.84 1.69
CA ASP A 125 12.58 8.26 0.34
C ASP A 125 11.71 7.59 -0.74
N TRP A 126 11.37 6.33 -0.54
CA TRP A 126 10.53 5.54 -1.44
C TRP A 126 9.38 4.87 -0.69
N THR A 127 8.19 4.87 -1.29
CA THR A 127 7.06 4.05 -0.85
C THR A 127 6.63 3.15 -2.01
N VAL A 128 6.65 1.83 -1.81
CA VAL A 128 6.20 0.84 -2.80
C VAL A 128 4.91 0.21 -2.31
N ILE A 129 3.83 0.36 -3.07
CA ILE A 129 2.50 -0.13 -2.73
C ILE A 129 2.16 -1.32 -3.62
N ASP A 130 1.99 -2.50 -3.03
CA ASP A 130 1.44 -3.68 -3.70
C ASP A 130 -0.08 -3.71 -3.51
N ASN A 131 -0.85 -3.58 -4.60
CA ASN A 131 -2.31 -3.47 -4.53
C ASN A 131 -2.98 -4.69 -5.17
N GLU A 132 -3.97 -5.28 -4.48
CA GLU A 132 -4.72 -6.46 -4.94
C GLU A 132 -5.59 -6.14 -6.18
N ALA A 133 -6.28 -4.99 -6.16
CA ALA A 133 -7.25 -4.52 -7.15
C ALA A 133 -6.81 -3.20 -7.80
N GLY A 134 -7.63 -2.57 -8.65
CA GLY A 134 -7.24 -1.34 -9.34
C GLY A 134 -7.04 -0.15 -8.38
N LEU A 135 -6.74 1.03 -8.94
CA LEU A 135 -6.46 2.24 -8.16
C LEU A 135 -7.68 2.80 -7.39
N GLU A 136 -8.86 2.21 -7.53
CA GLU A 136 -10.05 2.56 -6.73
C GLU A 136 -9.83 2.40 -5.22
N HIS A 137 -8.94 1.47 -4.82
CA HIS A 137 -8.58 1.30 -3.41
C HIS A 137 -7.53 2.30 -2.95
N ILE A 138 -6.57 2.67 -3.82
CA ILE A 138 -5.55 3.67 -3.51
C ILE A 138 -6.16 5.08 -3.49
N SER A 139 -6.91 5.48 -4.51
CA SER A 139 -7.57 6.79 -4.56
C SER A 139 -8.56 7.03 -3.43
N ARG A 140 -9.26 5.96 -3.02
CA ARG A 140 -10.03 6.02 -1.80
C ARG A 140 -9.06 6.06 -0.63
N GLN A 141 -8.17 5.11 -0.40
CA GLN A 141 -7.48 4.94 0.89
C GLN A 141 -6.21 5.77 1.13
N THR A 142 -5.70 6.52 0.15
CA THR A 142 -4.53 7.41 0.29
C THR A 142 -4.69 8.67 -0.59
N ASN A 143 -4.69 9.85 0.03
CA ASN A 143 -4.75 11.16 -0.66
C ASN A 143 -3.40 11.55 -1.30
N ARG A 144 -2.64 10.58 -1.82
CA ARG A 144 -1.31 10.84 -2.39
C ARG A 144 -1.30 10.62 -3.89
N ASP A 145 -0.57 11.50 -4.56
CA ASP A 145 -0.17 11.32 -5.95
C ASP A 145 0.78 10.11 -6.06
N VAL A 146 0.64 9.36 -7.15
CA VAL A 146 1.49 8.22 -7.46
C VAL A 146 2.47 8.66 -8.55
N ASP A 147 3.77 8.63 -8.25
CA ASP A 147 4.80 9.01 -9.23
C ASP A 147 4.89 8.01 -10.39
N ILE A 148 4.85 6.73 -10.04
CA ILE A 148 4.98 5.63 -11.01
C ILE A 148 3.96 4.56 -10.70
N LEU A 149 3.11 4.26 -11.68
CA LEU A 149 2.23 3.10 -11.65
C LEU A 149 2.73 2.03 -12.62
N PHE A 150 2.93 0.82 -12.11
CA PHE A 150 3.12 -0.38 -12.91
C PHE A 150 1.82 -1.18 -12.98
N ILE A 151 1.30 -1.36 -14.20
CA ILE A 151 0.17 -2.24 -14.48
C ILE A 151 0.74 -3.59 -14.94
N ILE A 152 0.45 -4.67 -14.21
CA ILE A 152 0.96 -6.02 -14.48
C ILE A 152 -0.14 -6.86 -15.12
N SER A 153 0.15 -7.41 -16.30
CA SER A 153 -0.77 -8.24 -17.08
C SER A 153 -0.13 -9.56 -17.47
N ASP A 154 -0.94 -10.62 -17.53
CA ASP A 154 -0.61 -11.84 -18.26
C ASP A 154 -0.69 -11.61 -19.79
N PRO A 155 0.01 -12.40 -20.63
CA PRO A 155 -0.04 -12.31 -22.09
C PRO A 155 -1.34 -12.88 -22.68
N THR A 156 -2.47 -12.70 -22.00
CA THR A 156 -3.79 -13.12 -22.47
C THR A 156 -4.62 -11.90 -22.86
N LEU A 157 -5.55 -12.08 -23.80
CA LEU A 157 -6.50 -11.02 -24.18
C LEU A 157 -7.25 -10.47 -22.96
N ARG A 158 -7.58 -11.33 -21.99
CA ARG A 158 -8.25 -10.93 -20.75
C ARG A 158 -7.35 -10.07 -19.85
N GLY A 159 -6.06 -10.38 -19.79
CA GLY A 159 -5.07 -9.58 -19.06
C GLY A 159 -4.95 -8.18 -19.64
N ILE A 160 -4.78 -8.08 -20.97
CA ILE A 160 -4.63 -6.81 -21.67
C ILE A 160 -5.88 -5.93 -21.53
N ILE A 161 -7.08 -6.51 -21.66
CA ILE A 161 -8.34 -5.78 -21.42
C ILE A 161 -8.44 -5.30 -19.97
N ALA A 162 -7.98 -6.10 -19.00
CA ALA A 162 -7.96 -5.67 -17.60
C ALA A 162 -6.98 -4.51 -17.37
N ALA A 163 -5.81 -4.53 -18.02
CA ALA A 163 -4.85 -3.44 -17.97
C ALA A 163 -5.41 -2.14 -18.59
N GLU A 164 -6.12 -2.25 -19.71
CA GLU A 164 -6.82 -1.12 -20.33
C GLU A 164 -7.89 -0.53 -19.38
N ARG A 165 -8.72 -1.37 -18.76
CA ARG A 165 -9.70 -0.91 -17.77
C ARG A 165 -9.07 -0.20 -16.58
N ILE A 166 -7.94 -0.71 -16.07
CA ILE A 166 -7.21 -0.04 -14.99
C ILE A 166 -6.73 1.32 -15.45
N LYS A 167 -6.22 1.44 -16.69
CA LYS A 167 -5.82 2.71 -17.27
C LYS A 167 -6.99 3.70 -17.38
N ASP A 168 -8.16 3.23 -17.79
CA ASP A 168 -9.34 4.09 -17.91
C ASP A 168 -9.83 4.57 -16.54
N LEU A 169 -9.87 3.67 -15.54
CA LEU A 169 -10.21 4.02 -14.15
C LEU A 169 -9.29 5.11 -13.59
N ILE A 170 -8.01 5.12 -13.96
CA ILE A 170 -7.08 6.19 -13.55
C ILE A 170 -7.48 7.54 -14.12
N GLY A 171 -7.92 7.57 -15.38
CA GLY A 171 -8.36 8.80 -16.02
C GLY A 171 -9.59 9.42 -15.35
N GLU A 172 -10.39 8.59 -14.65
CA GLU A 172 -11.56 9.03 -13.89
C GLU A 172 -11.23 9.47 -12.46
N LEU A 173 -10.05 9.12 -11.94
CA LEU A 173 -9.64 9.46 -10.57
C LEU A 173 -9.00 10.86 -10.52
N GLU A 174 -9.33 11.63 -9.49
CA GLU A 174 -8.78 12.98 -9.28
C GLU A 174 -7.28 12.98 -8.90
N ASN A 175 -6.72 11.84 -8.49
CA ASN A 175 -5.33 11.72 -8.08
C ASN A 175 -4.38 11.76 -9.27
N LYS A 176 -3.24 12.46 -9.13
CA LYS A 176 -2.26 12.53 -10.22
C LYS A 176 -1.40 11.27 -10.21
N VAL A 177 -1.57 10.44 -11.24
CA VAL A 177 -0.56 9.46 -11.61
C VAL A 177 0.36 10.11 -12.62
N TYR A 178 1.63 10.34 -12.25
CA TYR A 178 2.57 11.05 -13.12
C TYR A 178 3.02 10.21 -14.31
N LYS A 179 3.30 8.91 -14.08
CA LYS A 179 3.73 7.99 -15.14
C LYS A 179 3.10 6.62 -14.95
N THR A 180 2.64 6.03 -16.06
CA THR A 180 2.06 4.69 -16.09
C THR A 180 2.82 3.81 -17.07
N TYR A 181 3.17 2.61 -16.63
CA TYR A 181 3.88 1.61 -17.42
C TYR A 181 3.12 0.28 -17.38
N LEU A 182 3.12 -0.44 -18.51
CA LEU A 182 2.57 -1.78 -18.62
C LEU A 182 3.72 -2.79 -18.62
N ILE A 183 3.61 -3.82 -17.76
CA ILE A 183 4.51 -4.97 -17.73
C ILE A 183 3.68 -6.20 -18.09
N VAL A 184 4.10 -6.90 -19.14
CA VAL A 184 3.51 -8.19 -19.52
C VAL A 184 4.42 -9.29 -18.99
N ASN A 185 3.87 -10.15 -18.13
CA ASN A 185 4.56 -11.25 -17.46
C ASN A 185 3.90 -12.59 -17.79
#